data_AF-U5W9S1-F1
#
_entry.id   AF-U5W9S1-F1
#
_cell.length_a   1.000
_cell.length_b   1.000
_cell.length_c   1.000
_cell.angle_alpha   90.00
_cell.angle_beta   90.00
_cell.angle_gamma   90.00
#
_symmetry.space_group_name_H-M   'P 1'
#
loop_
_entity.id
_entity.type
_entity.pdbx_description
1 polymer ?
#
loop_
_entity_poly.entity_id
_entity_poly.type
_entity_poly.pdbx_seq_one_letter_code
_entity_poly.pdbx_strand_id
1 'polypeptide(L)'
;MAAICVFCASSSTLDQQWLDLATQLGKALGPRGHTLVSGGGRVGMMGAVADGARAGGAHTLGVIPQSLVDLEVADTAADELIVTTDMGLRKNLMIERSDAFITLPGGLGTLDELFEVWTTATLDLHRKPIIVLDPNGFYDGLLAWLDRLAETEFVRRPALAKITTVTSIEAALDLIERS
;
A
#
# COMPACT_ATOMS: atom_id res chain seq x y z
N MET A 1 2.85 2.77 17.29
CA MET A 1 1.56 2.41 16.68
C MET A 1 1.29 3.37 15.55
N ALA A 2 0.98 2.84 14.38
CA ALA A 2 0.75 3.60 13.15
C ALA A 2 -0.38 2.94 12.35
N ALA A 3 -1.19 3.73 11.65
CA ALA A 3 -2.08 3.24 10.61
C ALA A 3 -1.31 3.13 9.29
N ILE A 4 -1.17 1.92 8.76
CA ILE A 4 -0.34 1.63 7.59
C ILE A 4 -1.25 1.30 6.42
N CYS A 5 -1.20 2.14 5.39
CA CYS A 5 -1.89 1.90 4.13
C CYS A 5 -1.09 0.92 3.28
N VAL A 6 -1.75 -0.14 2.81
CA VAL A 6 -1.13 -1.10 1.89
C VAL A 6 -1.77 -1.01 0.51
N PHE A 7 -0.96 -0.70 -0.50
CA PHE A 7 -1.33 -0.75 -1.91
C PHE A 7 -0.81 -2.06 -2.51
N CYS A 8 -1.66 -2.84 -3.18
CA CYS A 8 -1.28 -4.14 -3.73
C CYS A 8 -2.26 -4.62 -4.80
N ALA A 9 -1.92 -5.71 -5.50
CA ALA A 9 -2.74 -6.27 -6.57
C ALA A 9 -4.09 -6.85 -6.09
N SER A 10 -5.17 -6.61 -6.85
CA SER A 10 -6.50 -7.19 -6.65
C SER A 10 -6.81 -8.39 -7.57
N SER A 11 -5.85 -8.88 -8.36
CA SER A 11 -6.08 -10.03 -9.24
C SER A 11 -6.27 -11.33 -8.47
N SER A 12 -7.29 -12.12 -8.85
CA SER A 12 -7.58 -13.42 -8.24
C SER A 12 -6.74 -14.59 -8.77
N THR A 13 -5.88 -14.36 -9.75
CA THR A 13 -5.07 -15.40 -10.43
C THR A 13 -3.58 -15.22 -10.23
N LEU A 14 -3.17 -14.63 -9.10
CA LEU A 14 -1.76 -14.42 -8.77
C LEU A 14 -1.12 -15.70 -8.26
N ASP A 15 0.18 -15.85 -8.54
CA ASP A 15 0.97 -16.92 -7.96
C ASP A 15 0.97 -16.84 -6.42
N GLN A 16 1.00 -18.01 -5.77
CA GLN A 16 0.90 -18.13 -4.32
C GLN A 16 1.97 -17.31 -3.56
N GLN A 17 3.18 -17.18 -4.12
CA GLN A 17 4.26 -16.40 -3.51
C GLN A 17 3.87 -14.95 -3.21
N TRP A 18 3.03 -14.32 -4.04
CA TRP A 18 2.59 -12.94 -3.84
C TRP A 18 1.53 -12.85 -2.74
N LEU A 19 0.62 -13.84 -2.69
CA LEU A 19 -0.38 -13.94 -1.63
C LEU A 19 0.28 -14.22 -0.28
N ASP A 20 1.34 -15.04 -0.27
CA ASP A 20 2.12 -15.34 0.92
C ASP A 20 2.83 -14.09 1.45
N LEU A 21 3.45 -13.29 0.57
CA LEU A 21 4.06 -12.01 0.93
C LEU A 21 3.04 -11.06 1.58
N ALA A 22 1.87 -10.89 0.95
CA ALA A 22 0.80 -10.04 1.46
C ALA A 22 0.28 -10.53 2.82
N THR A 23 0.06 -11.83 2.96
CA THR A 23 -0.38 -12.46 4.22
C THR A 23 0.65 -12.27 5.33
N GLN A 24 1.94 -12.45 5.03
CA GLN A 24 3.03 -12.29 5.99
C GLN A 24 3.14 -10.83 6.46
N LEU A 25 3.06 -9.87 5.53
CA LEU A 25 3.04 -8.45 5.89
C LEU A 25 1.86 -8.15 6.82
N GLY A 26 0.65 -8.58 6.45
CA GLY A 26 -0.55 -8.39 7.27
C GLY A 26 -0.37 -8.95 8.69
N LYS A 27 0.08 -10.20 8.82
CA LYS A 27 0.31 -10.86 10.11
C LYS A 27 1.31 -10.12 11.00
N ALA A 28 2.30 -9.47 10.40
CA ALA A 28 3.33 -8.73 11.14
C ALA A 28 2.81 -7.41 11.75
N LEU A 29 1.70 -6.85 11.25
CA LEU A 29 1.16 -5.58 11.74
C LEU A 29 0.65 -5.66 13.18
N GLY A 30 -0.14 -6.68 13.48
CA GLY A 30 -0.85 -6.79 14.76
C GLY A 30 0.08 -6.92 15.99
N PRO A 31 1.09 -7.81 15.98
CA PRO A 31 2.04 -7.94 17.09
C PRO A 31 2.84 -6.66 17.38
N ARG A 32 2.95 -5.76 16.41
CA ARG A 32 3.62 -4.44 16.55
C ARG A 32 2.64 -3.32 16.88
N GLY A 33 1.36 -3.64 17.06
CA GLY A 33 0.30 -2.69 17.38
C GLY A 33 -0.01 -1.72 16.24
N HIS A 34 0.13 -2.14 14.98
CA HIS A 34 -0.26 -1.33 13.83
C HIS A 34 -1.67 -1.66 13.35
N THR A 35 -2.28 -0.71 12.66
CA THR A 35 -3.57 -0.86 11.97
C THR A 35 -3.32 -1.01 10.47
N LEU A 36 -4.07 -1.88 9.81
CA LEU A 36 -4.10 -1.96 8.35
C LEU A 36 -5.14 -0.97 7.80
N VAL A 37 -4.73 -0.12 6.86
CA VAL A 37 -5.62 0.62 5.95
C VAL A 37 -5.49 -0.01 4.56
N SER A 38 -6.60 -0.35 3.92
CA SER A 38 -6.61 -1.02 2.61
C SER A 38 -7.70 -0.48 1.69
N GLY A 39 -7.65 -0.90 0.43
CA GLY A 39 -8.65 -0.55 -0.58
C GLY A 39 -10.02 -1.23 -0.41
N GLY A 40 -10.23 -1.99 0.68
CA GLY A 40 -11.52 -2.55 1.08
C GLY A 40 -12.07 -3.73 0.28
N GLY A 41 -11.30 -4.26 -0.68
CA GLY A 41 -11.63 -5.48 -1.43
C GLY A 41 -11.02 -6.74 -0.81
N ARG A 42 -11.57 -7.92 -1.13
CA ARG A 42 -11.15 -9.22 -0.58
C ARG A 42 -10.38 -10.12 -1.56
N VAL A 43 -10.08 -9.64 -2.76
CA VAL A 43 -9.46 -10.44 -3.83
C VAL A 43 -7.95 -10.22 -3.92
N GLY A 44 -7.23 -11.23 -4.43
CA GLY A 44 -5.79 -11.15 -4.65
C GLY A 44 -4.98 -10.86 -3.39
N MET A 45 -3.97 -10.00 -3.52
CA MET A 45 -3.12 -9.60 -2.41
C MET A 45 -3.87 -8.74 -1.39
N MET A 46 -4.91 -8.00 -1.81
CA MET A 46 -5.73 -7.19 -0.90
C MET A 46 -6.46 -8.06 0.14
N GLY A 47 -7.07 -9.16 -0.30
CA GLY A 47 -7.67 -10.13 0.61
C GLY A 47 -6.63 -10.77 1.53
N ALA A 48 -5.51 -11.21 0.94
CA ALA A 48 -4.44 -11.88 1.68
C ALA A 48 -3.84 -10.99 2.79
N VAL A 49 -3.58 -9.69 2.52
CA VAL A 49 -3.07 -8.77 3.55
C VAL A 49 -4.10 -8.49 4.64
N ALA A 50 -5.39 -8.36 4.28
CA ALA A 50 -6.47 -8.14 5.24
C ALA A 50 -6.68 -9.37 6.16
N ASP A 51 -6.70 -10.57 5.59
CA ASP A 51 -6.78 -11.82 6.35
C ASP A 51 -5.55 -12.02 7.24
N GLY A 52 -4.36 -11.71 6.71
CA GLY A 52 -3.13 -11.71 7.49
C GLY A 52 -3.20 -10.76 8.68
N ALA A 53 -3.64 -9.51 8.45
CA ALA A 53 -3.79 -8.49 9.48
C ALA A 53 -4.75 -8.93 10.60
N ARG A 54 -5.94 -9.41 10.24
CA ARG A 54 -6.89 -9.97 11.21
C ARG A 54 -6.30 -11.14 12.00
N ALA A 55 -5.64 -12.08 11.32
CA ALA A 55 -5.00 -13.23 11.97
C ALA A 55 -3.86 -12.82 12.91
N GLY A 56 -3.17 -11.71 12.62
CA GLY A 56 -2.15 -11.11 13.49
C GLY A 56 -2.72 -10.28 14.63
N GLY A 57 -4.04 -10.03 14.67
CA GLY A 57 -4.69 -9.19 15.67
C GLY A 57 -4.61 -7.68 15.41
N ALA A 58 -4.31 -7.27 14.18
CA ALA A 58 -4.37 -5.86 13.78
C ALA A 58 -5.82 -5.41 13.56
N HIS A 59 -6.12 -4.15 13.88
CA HIS A 59 -7.35 -3.50 13.43
C HIS A 59 -7.29 -3.31 11.91
N THR A 60 -8.42 -3.46 11.23
CA THR A 60 -8.54 -3.37 9.77
C THR A 60 -9.55 -2.29 9.35
N LEU A 61 -9.08 -1.34 8.55
CA LEU A 61 -9.89 -0.31 7.90
C LEU A 61 -9.86 -0.50 6.37
N GLY A 62 -11.00 -0.81 5.77
CA GLY A 62 -11.18 -0.83 4.32
C GLY A 62 -11.85 0.44 3.81
N VAL A 63 -11.36 1.00 2.69
CA VAL A 63 -12.01 2.11 1.98
C VAL A 63 -12.23 1.74 0.52
N ILE A 64 -13.50 1.60 0.13
CA ILE A 64 -13.89 1.10 -1.20
C ILE A 64 -14.93 2.02 -1.85
N PRO A 65 -14.80 2.40 -3.12
CA PRO A 65 -15.87 3.15 -3.79
C PRO A 65 -17.03 2.21 -4.12
N GLN A 66 -18.24 2.76 -4.15
CA GLN A 66 -19.45 2.00 -4.48
C GLN A 66 -19.35 1.23 -5.80
N SER A 67 -18.63 1.76 -6.78
CA SER A 67 -18.41 1.14 -8.09
C SER A 67 -17.56 -0.14 -8.05
N LEU A 68 -16.78 -0.36 -7.00
CA LEU A 68 -15.88 -1.51 -6.86
C LEU A 68 -16.37 -2.56 -5.85
N VAL A 69 -17.47 -2.29 -5.13
CA VAL A 69 -18.01 -3.19 -4.10
C VAL A 69 -18.23 -4.61 -4.63
N ASP A 70 -18.84 -4.76 -5.81
CA ASP A 70 -19.10 -6.08 -6.41
C ASP A 70 -17.87 -6.65 -7.12
N LEU A 71 -17.04 -5.79 -7.73
CA LEU A 71 -15.91 -6.19 -8.56
C LEU A 71 -14.73 -6.70 -7.73
N GLU A 72 -14.33 -5.93 -6.71
CA GLU A 72 -13.26 -6.29 -5.78
C GLU A 72 -13.78 -7.05 -4.56
N VAL A 73 -15.10 -7.25 -4.54
CA VAL A 73 -15.85 -8.03 -3.56
C VAL A 73 -15.56 -7.53 -2.14
N ALA A 74 -16.31 -6.52 -1.70
CA ALA A 74 -16.05 -5.80 -0.46
C ALA A 74 -15.75 -6.72 0.75
N ASP A 75 -14.75 -6.31 1.53
CA ASP A 75 -14.34 -7.00 2.75
C ASP A 75 -15.24 -6.60 3.93
N THR A 76 -16.38 -7.29 4.04
CA THR A 76 -17.33 -7.09 5.13
C THR A 76 -16.85 -7.67 6.46
N ALA A 77 -15.67 -8.28 6.52
CA ALA A 77 -15.04 -8.77 7.74
C ALA A 77 -14.05 -7.76 8.34
N ALA A 78 -13.85 -6.60 7.70
CA ALA A 78 -13.07 -5.51 8.26
C ALA A 78 -13.73 -4.93 9.52
N ASP A 79 -12.92 -4.45 10.47
CA ASP A 79 -13.41 -3.78 11.69
C ASP A 79 -14.12 -2.47 11.33
N GLU A 80 -13.62 -1.77 10.32
CA GLU A 80 -14.24 -0.60 9.71
C GLU A 80 -14.22 -0.72 8.19
N LEU A 81 -15.36 -0.48 7.53
CA LEU A 81 -15.47 -0.44 6.07
C LEU A 81 -16.19 0.84 5.66
N ILE A 82 -15.48 1.73 4.97
CA ILE A 82 -16.02 2.98 4.46
C ILE A 82 -16.31 2.82 2.96
N VAL A 83 -17.57 3.03 2.58
CA VAL A 83 -17.97 3.07 1.17
C VAL A 83 -17.99 4.52 0.68
N THR A 84 -17.22 4.83 -0.36
CA THR A 84 -17.13 6.18 -0.95
C THR A 84 -17.92 6.32 -2.24
N THR A 85 -18.23 7.56 -2.63
CA THR A 85 -18.95 7.85 -3.87
C THR A 85 -18.08 7.71 -5.12
N ASP A 86 -16.77 7.93 -4.99
CA ASP A 86 -15.83 7.93 -6.10
C ASP A 86 -14.39 7.57 -5.65
N MET A 87 -13.52 7.39 -6.63
CA MET A 87 -12.11 7.04 -6.46
C MET A 87 -11.27 8.15 -5.81
N GLY A 88 -11.59 9.42 -6.07
CA GLY A 88 -10.84 10.55 -5.51
C GLY A 88 -11.02 10.62 -4.00
N LEU A 89 -12.27 10.52 -3.54
CA LEU A 89 -12.59 10.46 -2.11
C LEU A 89 -11.99 9.21 -1.46
N ARG A 90 -12.01 8.06 -2.14
CA ARG A 90 -11.36 6.82 -1.66
C ARG A 90 -9.87 7.06 -1.37
N LYS A 91 -9.11 7.56 -2.35
CA LYS A 91 -7.66 7.83 -2.20
C LYS A 91 -7.39 8.85 -1.11
N ASN A 92 -8.15 9.95 -1.07
CA ASN A 92 -7.99 10.99 -0.05
C ASN A 92 -8.22 10.46 1.36
N LEU A 93 -9.28 9.68 1.59
CA LEU A 93 -9.54 9.08 2.89
C LEU A 93 -8.44 8.08 3.29
N MET A 94 -7.97 7.25 2.36
CA MET A 94 -6.86 6.35 2.63
C MET A 94 -5.59 7.12 3.03
N ILE A 95 -5.29 8.24 2.36
CA ILE A 95 -4.17 9.11 2.72
C ILE A 95 -4.38 9.75 4.09
N GLU A 96 -5.56 10.29 4.37
CA GLU A 96 -5.88 10.96 5.63
C GLU A 96 -5.79 10.00 6.82
N ARG A 97 -6.32 8.78 6.67
CA ARG A 97 -6.45 7.76 7.73
C ARG A 97 -5.17 6.94 7.96
N SER A 98 -4.07 7.29 7.30
CA SER A 98 -2.81 6.55 7.37
C SER A 98 -1.66 7.41 7.83
N ASP A 99 -0.73 6.84 8.58
CA ASP A 99 0.53 7.48 9.00
C ASP A 99 1.69 7.10 8.07
N ALA A 100 1.57 5.99 7.33
CA ALA A 100 2.59 5.46 6.44
C ALA A 100 1.98 4.66 5.27
N PHE A 101 2.77 4.44 4.22
CA PHE A 101 2.37 3.68 3.04
C PHE A 101 3.38 2.56 2.75
N ILE A 102 2.87 1.35 2.47
CA ILE A 102 3.65 0.24 1.95
C ILE A 102 3.03 -0.21 0.61
N THR A 103 3.82 -0.22 -0.44
CA THR A 103 3.43 -0.76 -1.74
C THR A 103 4.01 -2.16 -1.89
N LEU A 104 3.13 -3.14 -2.11
CA LEU A 104 3.46 -4.49 -2.54
C LEU A 104 3.27 -4.61 -4.06
N PRO A 105 3.81 -5.67 -4.71
CA PRO A 105 3.61 -5.95 -6.13
C PRO A 105 2.17 -5.74 -6.62
N GLY A 106 2.04 -5.05 -7.75
CA GLY A 106 0.74 -4.73 -8.33
C GLY A 106 0.80 -4.02 -9.67
N GLY A 107 -0.39 -3.89 -10.28
CA GLY A 107 -0.58 -3.33 -11.61
C GLY A 107 -0.89 -1.83 -11.60
N LEU A 108 -1.64 -1.37 -12.61
CA LEU A 108 -1.93 0.05 -12.80
C LEU A 108 -2.65 0.70 -11.62
N GLY A 109 -3.59 0.02 -10.97
CA GLY A 109 -4.28 0.57 -9.79
C GLY A 109 -3.32 0.82 -8.62
N THR A 110 -2.48 -0.17 -8.31
CA THR A 110 -1.43 -0.04 -7.29
C THR A 110 -0.44 1.08 -7.62
N LEU A 111 -0.08 1.23 -8.89
CA LEU A 111 0.81 2.30 -9.35
C LEU A 111 0.14 3.67 -9.27
N ASP A 112 -1.15 3.80 -9.62
CA ASP A 112 -1.92 5.04 -9.44
C ASP A 112 -1.89 5.49 -7.97
N GLU A 113 -2.16 4.57 -7.06
CA GLU A 113 -2.14 4.84 -5.61
C GLU A 113 -0.74 5.22 -5.11
N LEU A 114 0.31 4.49 -5.53
CA LEU A 114 1.70 4.82 -5.20
C LEU A 114 2.10 6.20 -5.73
N PHE A 115 1.81 6.50 -7.01
CA PHE A 115 2.18 7.79 -7.60
C PHE A 115 1.37 8.94 -7.01
N GLU A 116 0.14 8.73 -6.55
CA GLU A 116 -0.65 9.72 -5.84
C GLU A 116 0.05 10.17 -4.55
N VAL A 117 0.40 9.21 -3.66
CA VAL A 117 1.06 9.53 -2.38
C VAL A 117 2.48 10.09 -2.59
N TRP A 118 3.16 9.63 -3.63
CA TRP A 118 4.49 10.14 -3.97
C TRP A 118 4.45 11.57 -4.50
N THR A 119 3.52 11.86 -5.40
CA THR A 119 3.35 13.20 -5.98
C THR A 119 2.93 14.19 -4.90
N THR A 120 1.97 13.83 -4.05
CA THR A 120 1.50 14.69 -2.96
C THR A 120 2.59 14.91 -1.89
N ALA A 121 3.45 13.94 -1.61
CA ALA A 121 4.65 14.13 -0.78
C ALA A 121 5.70 15.06 -1.42
N THR A 122 5.83 15.05 -2.75
CA THR A 122 6.73 15.97 -3.48
C THR A 122 6.23 17.41 -3.46
N LEU A 123 4.91 17.58 -3.36
CA LEU A 123 4.25 18.88 -3.18
C LEU A 123 4.20 19.33 -1.70
N ASP A 124 4.88 18.61 -0.81
CA ASP A 124 4.91 18.84 0.65
C ASP A 124 3.53 18.86 1.32
N LEU A 125 2.53 18.17 0.73
CA LEU A 125 1.19 18.03 1.33
C LEU A 125 1.19 17.06 2.51
N HIS A 126 2.16 16.15 2.58
CA HIS A 126 2.45 15.33 3.75
C HIS A 126 3.93 14.92 3.80
N ARG A 127 4.35 14.36 4.94
CA ARG A 127 5.71 13.84 5.17
C ARG A 127 5.75 12.38 5.61
N LYS A 128 4.60 11.70 5.50
CA LYS A 128 4.41 10.28 5.83
C LYS A 128 5.39 9.40 5.02
N PRO A 129 6.04 8.39 5.63
CA PRO A 129 6.96 7.50 4.94
C PRO A 129 6.25 6.70 3.84
N ILE A 130 6.91 6.56 2.70
CA ILE A 130 6.43 5.82 1.53
C ILE A 130 7.45 4.72 1.24
N ILE A 131 7.02 3.47 1.37
CA ILE A 131 7.90 2.31 1.28
C ILE A 131 7.45 1.41 0.14
N VAL A 132 8.39 0.97 -0.68
CA VAL A 132 8.17 -0.09 -1.67
C VAL A 132 8.80 -1.37 -1.11
N LEU A 133 7.98 -2.37 -0.80
CA LEU A 133 8.45 -3.67 -0.32
C LEU A 133 8.62 -4.60 -1.51
N ASP A 134 9.87 -4.77 -1.95
CA ASP A 134 10.22 -5.48 -3.18
C ASP A 134 11.28 -6.58 -2.95
N PRO A 135 10.92 -7.69 -2.27
CA PRO A 135 11.84 -8.78 -2.00
C PRO A 135 12.36 -9.51 -3.26
N ASN A 136 11.67 -9.38 -4.39
CA ASN A 136 11.91 -10.17 -5.59
C ASN A 136 12.32 -9.34 -6.82
N GLY A 137 12.51 -8.02 -6.67
CA GLY A 137 12.88 -7.12 -7.78
C GLY A 137 11.75 -6.88 -8.78
N PHE A 138 10.49 -6.99 -8.36
CA PHE A 138 9.29 -6.74 -9.17
C PHE A 138 9.30 -5.33 -9.77
N TYR A 139 9.80 -4.33 -9.03
CA TYR A 139 9.83 -2.93 -9.44
C TYR A 139 11.16 -2.48 -10.06
N ASP A 140 12.15 -3.35 -10.21
CA ASP A 140 13.48 -3.00 -10.75
C ASP A 140 13.40 -2.23 -12.07
N GLY A 141 12.55 -2.71 -13.00
CA GLY A 141 12.36 -2.05 -14.30
C GLY A 141 11.72 -0.67 -14.19
N LEU A 142 10.77 -0.48 -13.27
CA LEU A 142 10.12 0.81 -13.03
C LEU A 142 11.09 1.81 -12.39
N LEU A 143 11.80 1.39 -11.34
CA LEU A 143 12.78 2.21 -10.63
C LEU A 143 13.91 2.65 -11.57
N ALA A 144 14.44 1.72 -12.38
CA ALA A 144 15.43 2.06 -13.38
C ALA A 144 14.91 3.05 -14.44
N TRP A 145 13.63 3.00 -14.79
CA TRP A 145 13.03 3.99 -15.70
C TRP A 145 12.89 5.38 -15.05
N LEU A 146 12.47 5.42 -13.78
CA LEU A 146 12.37 6.67 -13.01
C LEU A 146 13.75 7.33 -12.82
N ASP A 147 14.80 6.54 -12.59
CA ASP A 147 16.16 7.07 -12.52
C ASP A 147 16.60 7.75 -13.81
N ARG A 148 16.26 7.17 -14.98
CA ARG A 148 16.53 7.81 -16.28
C ARG A 148 15.76 9.12 -16.48
N LEU A 149 14.57 9.25 -15.90
CA LEU A 149 13.83 10.52 -15.91
C LEU A 149 14.55 11.60 -15.10
N ALA A 150 15.24 11.23 -14.02
CA ALA A 150 16.07 12.17 -13.27
C ALA A 150 17.35 12.56 -14.02
N GLU A 151 17.95 11.64 -14.79
CA GLU A 151 19.09 11.96 -15.66
C GLU A 151 18.72 12.94 -16.79
N THR A 152 17.45 12.93 -17.21
CA THR A 152 16.91 13.77 -18.27
C THR A 152 16.12 14.98 -17.74
N GLU A 153 16.23 15.29 -16.44
CA GLU A 153 15.63 16.45 -15.77
C GLU A 153 14.08 16.50 -15.82
N PHE A 154 13.40 15.40 -16.16
CA PHE A 154 11.95 15.30 -16.06
C PHE A 154 11.47 15.19 -14.62
N VAL A 155 12.30 14.65 -13.72
CA VAL A 155 12.02 14.52 -12.29
C VAL A 155 13.24 14.94 -11.47
N ARG A 156 13.06 15.73 -10.43
CA ARG A 156 14.18 16.14 -9.56
C ARG A 156 14.56 15.00 -8.62
N ARG A 157 15.86 14.74 -8.41
CA ARG A 157 16.34 13.70 -7.48
C ARG A 157 15.74 13.76 -6.07
N PRO A 158 15.52 14.94 -5.43
CA PRO A 158 14.85 15.01 -4.14
C PRO A 158 13.41 14.49 -4.14
N ALA A 159 12.69 14.57 -5.27
CA ALA A 159 11.38 13.95 -5.40
C ALA A 159 11.53 12.43 -5.38
N LEU A 160 12.51 11.88 -6.11
CA LEU A 160 12.74 10.44 -6.13
C LEU A 160 13.15 9.87 -4.78
N ALA A 161 13.90 10.64 -3.98
CA ALA A 161 14.35 10.25 -2.64
C ALA A 161 13.23 10.22 -1.57
N LYS A 162 11.98 10.58 -1.91
CA LYS A 162 10.83 10.50 -0.99
C LYS A 162 10.34 9.07 -0.77
N ILE A 163 10.67 8.13 -1.66
CA ILE A 163 10.34 6.70 -1.49
C ILE A 163 11.56 5.94 -1.00
N THR A 164 11.34 4.91 -0.19
CA THR A 164 12.38 3.97 0.24
C THR A 164 12.02 2.57 -0.20
N THR A 165 12.90 1.92 -0.96
CA THR A 165 12.73 0.50 -1.34
C THR A 165 13.41 -0.37 -0.31
N VAL A 166 12.74 -1.43 0.13
CA VAL A 166 13.27 -2.44 1.04
C VAL A 166 12.92 -3.84 0.56
N THR A 167 13.68 -4.83 1.02
CA THR A 167 13.54 -6.23 0.59
C THR A 167 12.98 -7.15 1.69
N SER A 168 12.63 -6.62 2.87
CA SER A 168 12.02 -7.41 3.94
C SER A 168 10.92 -6.65 4.68
N ILE A 169 9.96 -7.40 5.22
CA ILE A 169 8.85 -6.87 6.01
C ILE A 169 9.39 -6.18 7.27
N GLU A 170 10.37 -6.77 7.93
CA GLU A 170 10.99 -6.22 9.13
C GLU A 170 11.61 -4.85 8.84
N ALA A 171 12.35 -4.72 7.73
CA ALA A 171 12.94 -3.44 7.34
C ALA A 171 11.88 -2.38 7.04
N ALA A 172 10.77 -2.76 6.38
CA ALA A 172 9.66 -1.86 6.11
C ALA A 172 9.03 -1.33 7.42
N LEU A 173 8.70 -2.21 8.34
CA LEU A 173 8.04 -1.83 9.61
C LEU A 173 8.99 -1.06 10.53
N ASP A 174 10.26 -1.46 10.59
CA ASP A 174 11.29 -0.76 11.34
C ASP A 174 11.52 0.68 10.86
N LEU A 175 11.38 0.96 9.56
CA LEU A 175 11.49 2.31 9.02
C LEU A 175 10.29 3.17 9.43
N ILE A 176 9.08 2.60 9.39
CA ILE A 176 7.85 3.30 9.80
C ILE A 176 7.93 3.69 11.28
N GLU A 177 8.42 2.80 12.14
CA GLU A 177 8.49 3.06 13.58
C GLU A 177 9.55 4.08 14.00
N ARG A 178 10.54 4.35 13.13
CA ARG A 178 11.60 5.33 13.38
C ARG A 178 11.29 6.72 12.82
N SER A 179 10.23 6.83 12.00
CA SER A 179 9.81 8.06 11.32
C SER A 179 8.96 8.95 12.22
#